data_AF-A0A4D7QFT2-F1
#
_entry.id   AF-A0A4D7QFT2-F1
#
_cell.length_a   1.000
_cell.length_b   1.000
_cell.length_c   1.000
_cell.angle_alpha   90.00
_cell.angle_beta   90.00
_cell.angle_gamma   90.00
#
_symmetry.space_group_name_H-M   'P 1'
#
loop_
_entity.id
_entity.type
_entity.pdbx_description
1 polymer ?
#
loop_
_entity_poly.entity_id
_entity_poly.type
_entity_poly.pdbx_seq_one_letter_code
_entity_poly.pdbx_strand_id
1 'polypeptide(L)'
;MRLFATLAAVLWTTAVGAASLDGLPVQITNASEPVLCAEKDNITLNMANGAVRAFRIEAAHPAYIGALSIDRFAPDWTACPMKAEALAQPMPQRITLYETVEWQVIGYREQGFWRSSDTVVKVGERTERNLHLIQIWYRFQDRAEEVLVVYPQDGYWRARPLPPSNLRWTAYGSSFLIGPVVVEGRPIVKISQIAFDPETKTFTLTYPDGNSATVRLSTLNQELLGLDVTFARPITTGPFAALRSMYVTEFNADVARIAVREKDAAGWREEPVMGFKRAEATDLWAGRLVPSRHNTSAPDMVFNAFRPDPPAAAPAAIQR
;
A
#
# COMPACT_ATOMS: atom_id res chain seq x y z
N MET A 1 22.18 40.23 39.06
CA MET A 1 20.76 39.92 38.78
C MET A 1 20.70 39.31 37.38
N ARG A 2 20.70 37.98 37.27
CA ARG A 2 20.81 37.26 35.98
C ARG A 2 19.40 37.00 35.45
N LEU A 3 19.07 37.56 34.30
CA LEU A 3 17.84 37.27 33.56
C LEU A 3 17.89 35.83 33.04
N PHE A 4 16.93 35.00 33.45
CA PHE A 4 16.64 33.73 32.80
C PHE A 4 15.65 33.99 31.65
N ALA A 5 16.11 33.77 30.42
CA ALA A 5 15.24 33.68 29.25
C ALA A 5 14.68 32.25 29.17
N THR A 6 13.37 32.10 29.36
CA THR A 6 12.64 30.85 29.18
C THR A 6 12.44 30.61 27.68
N LEU A 7 13.12 29.58 27.14
CA LEU A 7 12.85 29.05 25.81
C LEU A 7 11.53 28.27 25.86
N ALA A 8 10.50 28.76 25.17
CA ALA A 8 9.27 28.01 24.95
C ALA A 8 9.53 26.96 23.85
N ALA A 9 9.61 25.68 24.24
CA ALA A 9 9.65 24.57 23.31
C ALA A 9 8.26 24.38 22.69
N VAL A 10 8.13 24.68 21.40
CA VAL A 10 6.94 24.33 20.61
C VAL A 10 7.01 22.83 20.33
N LEU A 11 6.26 22.05 21.11
CA LEU A 11 6.02 20.64 20.84
C LEU A 11 5.12 20.51 19.62
N TRP A 12 5.67 20.06 18.50
CA TRP A 12 4.90 19.61 17.36
C TRP A 12 4.31 18.25 17.72
N THR A 13 3.06 18.22 18.19
CA THR A 13 2.31 16.98 18.34
C THR A 13 1.92 16.51 16.94
N THR A 14 2.65 15.54 16.39
CA THR A 14 2.16 14.75 15.27
C THR A 14 0.91 14.01 15.75
N ALA A 15 -0.25 14.43 15.25
CA ALA A 15 -1.49 13.72 15.51
C ALA A 15 -1.41 12.37 14.80
N VAL A 16 -1.00 11.33 15.54
CA VAL A 16 -1.24 9.94 15.14
C VAL A 16 -2.75 9.80 15.08
N GLY A 17 -3.30 9.53 13.89
CA GLY A 17 -4.74 9.38 13.71
C GLY A 17 -5.25 8.25 14.60
N ALA A 18 -6.00 8.59 15.64
CA ALA A 18 -6.67 7.60 16.47
C ALA A 18 -7.63 6.77 15.61
N ALA A 19 -7.76 5.48 15.93
CA ALA A 19 -8.68 4.55 15.26
C ALA A 19 -10.08 5.17 15.14
N SER A 20 -10.70 5.07 13.95
CA SER A 20 -11.95 5.78 13.63
C SER A 20 -13.14 5.20 14.38
N LEU A 21 -13.38 5.62 15.63
CA LEU A 21 -14.45 5.07 16.50
C LEU A 21 -15.83 5.05 15.83
N ASP A 22 -16.08 6.00 14.92
CA ASP A 22 -17.35 6.15 14.20
C ASP A 22 -17.30 5.65 12.73
N GLY A 23 -16.34 4.78 12.39
CA GLY A 23 -16.20 4.26 11.03
C GLY A 23 -17.36 3.36 10.59
N LEU A 24 -17.61 3.28 9.28
CA LEU A 24 -18.49 2.27 8.72
C LEU A 24 -17.86 0.88 8.91
N PRO A 25 -18.60 -0.10 9.45
CA PRO A 25 -18.10 -1.47 9.47
C PRO A 25 -18.06 -2.02 8.05
N VAL A 26 -16.95 -2.66 7.68
CA VAL A 26 -16.80 -3.35 6.39
C VAL A 26 -16.68 -4.84 6.60
N GLN A 27 -17.20 -5.60 5.65
CA GLN A 27 -17.00 -7.04 5.64
C GLN A 27 -15.56 -7.32 5.21
N ILE A 28 -14.79 -7.94 6.10
CA ILE A 28 -13.46 -8.44 5.80
C ILE A 28 -13.57 -9.95 5.62
N THR A 29 -13.15 -10.46 4.47
CA THR A 29 -13.14 -11.90 4.19
C THR A 29 -11.76 -12.36 3.78
N ASN A 30 -11.40 -13.57 4.22
CA ASN A 30 -10.12 -14.17 3.93
C ASN A 30 -10.25 -15.25 2.86
N ALA A 31 -9.60 -15.03 1.74
CA ALA A 31 -9.52 -15.97 0.62
C ALA A 31 -8.10 -16.56 0.47
N SER A 32 -7.32 -16.56 1.55
CA SER A 32 -5.94 -17.06 1.55
C SER A 32 -5.86 -18.58 1.42
N GLU A 33 -4.81 -19.05 0.77
CA GLU A 33 -4.53 -20.48 0.56
C GLU A 33 -3.11 -20.84 1.03
N PRO A 34 -2.88 -22.04 1.60
CA PRO A 34 -1.53 -22.43 2.00
C PRO A 34 -0.66 -22.71 0.78
N VAL A 35 0.57 -22.18 0.79
CA VAL A 35 1.58 -22.44 -0.25
C VAL A 35 2.95 -22.65 0.41
N LEU A 36 3.89 -23.21 -0.35
CA LEU A 36 5.29 -23.38 0.09
C LEU A 36 6.24 -22.32 -0.50
N CYS A 37 5.79 -21.58 -1.51
CA CYS A 37 6.60 -20.61 -2.24
C CYS A 37 6.42 -19.21 -1.64
N ALA A 38 7.51 -18.58 -1.21
CA ALA A 38 7.48 -17.23 -0.65
C ALA A 38 7.20 -16.15 -1.70
N GLU A 39 7.63 -16.35 -2.95
CA GLU A 39 7.42 -15.41 -4.06
C GLU A 39 6.00 -15.45 -4.67
N LYS A 40 5.09 -16.24 -4.09
CA LYS A 40 3.69 -16.29 -4.50
C LYS A 40 2.83 -15.58 -3.45
N ASP A 41 2.12 -14.55 -3.89
CA ASP A 41 1.05 -13.95 -3.09
C ASP A 41 -0.07 -14.98 -2.90
N ASN A 42 -0.16 -15.55 -1.70
CA ASN A 42 -1.19 -16.52 -1.30
C ASN A 42 -2.13 -15.97 -0.23
N ILE A 43 -1.85 -14.80 0.32
CA ILE A 43 -2.77 -14.07 1.19
C ILE A 43 -3.70 -13.20 0.35
N THR A 44 -4.99 -13.23 0.67
CA THR A 44 -6.01 -12.33 0.12
C THR A 44 -7.01 -11.95 1.20
N LEU A 45 -7.02 -10.67 1.59
CA LEU A 45 -8.04 -10.11 2.48
C LEU A 45 -8.90 -9.13 1.68
N ASN A 46 -10.17 -9.44 1.48
CA ASN A 46 -11.10 -8.60 0.73
C ASN A 46 -11.90 -7.71 1.68
N MET A 47 -12.14 -6.46 1.29
CA MET A 47 -12.99 -5.50 2.03
C MET A 47 -14.20 -5.10 1.17
N ALA A 48 -15.40 -5.30 1.70
CA ALA A 48 -16.65 -5.00 1.01
C ALA A 48 -17.63 -4.25 1.90
N ASN A 49 -18.21 -3.18 1.37
CA ASN A 49 -19.37 -2.47 1.90
C ASN A 49 -19.87 -1.50 0.80
N GLY A 50 -21.13 -1.66 0.37
CA GLY A 50 -21.72 -0.88 -0.72
C GLY A 50 -22.01 0.60 -0.40
N ALA A 51 -21.76 1.04 0.82
CA ALA A 51 -21.86 2.44 1.24
C ALA A 51 -20.50 3.15 1.32
N VAL A 52 -19.37 2.44 1.34
CA VAL A 52 -18.06 3.08 1.48
C VAL A 52 -17.72 3.90 0.24
N ARG A 53 -17.44 5.19 0.47
CA ARG A 53 -16.89 6.09 -0.55
C ARG A 53 -15.53 6.65 -0.18
N ALA A 54 -15.12 6.62 1.08
CA ALA A 54 -13.80 7.06 1.47
C ALA A 54 -13.21 6.16 2.55
N PHE A 55 -11.89 6.01 2.52
CA PHE A 55 -11.12 5.25 3.50
C PHE A 55 -9.64 5.64 3.41
N ARG A 56 -8.84 5.12 4.33
CA ARG A 56 -7.40 5.36 4.37
C ARG A 56 -6.65 4.03 4.40
N ILE A 57 -5.51 4.01 3.71
CA ILE A 57 -4.54 2.92 3.72
C ILE A 57 -3.25 3.47 4.32
N GLU A 58 -2.68 2.75 5.29
CA GLU A 58 -1.39 3.08 5.86
C GLU A 58 -0.44 1.91 5.67
N ALA A 59 0.76 2.19 5.16
CA ALA A 59 1.90 1.31 5.23
C ALA A 59 2.77 1.82 6.37
N ALA A 60 2.84 1.09 7.48
CA ALA A 60 3.60 1.47 8.67
C ALA A 60 4.78 0.51 8.86
N HIS A 61 5.91 1.00 9.36
CA HIS A 61 7.00 0.08 9.69
C HIS A 61 6.56 -0.97 10.72
N PRO A 62 7.05 -2.21 10.64
CA PRO A 62 6.72 -3.23 11.62
C PRO A 62 7.23 -2.84 13.01
N ALA A 63 6.55 -3.30 14.06
CA ALA A 63 6.86 -2.90 15.44
C ALA A 63 8.31 -3.17 15.88
N TYR A 64 9.00 -4.10 15.22
CA TYR A 64 10.40 -4.45 15.48
C TYR A 64 11.43 -3.65 14.65
N ILE A 65 11.02 -2.67 13.82
CA ILE A 65 11.89 -1.97 12.87
C ILE A 65 13.11 -1.32 13.53
N GLY A 66 12.94 -0.74 14.71
CA GLY A 66 14.02 -0.06 15.44
C GLY A 66 15.11 -1.01 15.96
N ALA A 67 14.82 -2.31 16.03
CA ALA A 67 15.78 -3.33 16.44
C ALA A 67 16.55 -3.94 15.26
N LEU A 68 16.18 -3.62 14.01
CA LEU A 68 16.86 -4.17 12.83
C LEU A 68 18.18 -3.45 12.57
N SER A 69 19.25 -4.23 12.41
CA SER A 69 20.54 -3.77 11.91
C SER A 69 20.78 -4.16 10.45
N ILE A 70 20.09 -5.19 9.96
CA ILE A 70 20.22 -5.73 8.61
C ILE A 70 18.82 -6.03 8.10
N ASP A 71 18.54 -5.56 6.89
CA ASP A 71 17.32 -5.89 6.15
C ASP A 71 17.58 -7.00 5.13
N ARG A 72 16.68 -8.00 5.07
CA ARG A 72 16.72 -9.08 4.07
C ARG A 72 15.60 -8.88 3.07
N PHE A 73 15.96 -8.87 1.80
CA PHE A 73 15.07 -8.58 0.67
C PHE A 73 15.40 -9.41 -0.58
N ALA A 74 16.38 -10.30 -0.47
CA ALA A 74 16.70 -11.20 -1.56
C ALA A 74 15.50 -12.16 -1.74
N PRO A 75 15.11 -12.45 -2.99
CA PRO A 75 13.98 -13.32 -3.24
C PRO A 75 14.24 -14.75 -2.73
N ASP A 76 13.21 -15.37 -2.16
CA ASP A 76 13.20 -16.74 -1.67
C ASP A 76 12.44 -17.66 -2.66
N TRP A 77 13.19 -18.17 -3.62
CA TRP A 77 12.65 -19.08 -4.65
C TRP A 77 12.46 -20.53 -4.18
N THR A 78 12.59 -20.83 -2.88
CA THR A 78 12.36 -22.18 -2.39
C THR A 78 10.92 -22.62 -2.68
N ALA A 79 10.78 -23.82 -3.27
CA ALA A 79 9.51 -24.41 -3.67
C ALA A 79 8.65 -23.56 -4.64
N CYS A 80 9.26 -22.67 -5.42
CA CYS A 80 8.58 -21.79 -6.36
C CYS A 80 8.62 -22.32 -7.81
N PRO A 81 7.48 -22.80 -8.37
CA PRO A 81 7.47 -23.38 -9.72
C PRO A 81 7.78 -22.38 -10.83
N MET A 82 7.46 -21.10 -10.63
CA MET A 82 7.65 -20.03 -11.61
C MET A 82 9.06 -19.40 -11.59
N LYS A 83 10.00 -19.94 -10.81
CA LYS A 83 11.37 -19.39 -10.67
C LYS A 83 12.06 -19.17 -12.02
N ALA A 84 12.02 -20.17 -12.90
CA ALA A 84 12.74 -20.10 -14.17
C ALA A 84 12.20 -18.99 -15.07
N GLU A 85 10.88 -18.85 -15.14
CA GLU A 85 10.21 -17.80 -15.91
C GLU A 85 10.49 -16.41 -15.32
N ALA A 86 10.40 -16.27 -13.99
CA ALA A 86 10.65 -15.00 -13.32
C ALA A 86 12.09 -14.50 -13.50
N LEU A 87 13.08 -15.40 -13.44
CA LEU A 87 14.49 -15.05 -13.64
C LEU A 87 14.87 -14.84 -15.11
N ALA A 88 14.04 -15.30 -16.05
CA ALA A 88 14.27 -15.14 -17.48
C ALA A 88 13.69 -13.82 -18.03
N GLN A 89 13.00 -13.02 -17.21
CA GLN A 89 12.44 -11.75 -17.68
C GLN A 89 13.55 -10.78 -18.10
N PRO A 90 13.49 -10.21 -19.31
CA PRO A 90 14.47 -9.25 -19.79
C PRO A 90 14.36 -7.93 -19.01
N MET A 91 15.41 -7.12 -19.06
CA MET A 91 15.35 -5.80 -18.44
C MET A 91 14.24 -4.94 -19.06
N PRO A 92 13.37 -4.33 -18.24
CA PRO A 92 12.32 -3.44 -18.74
C PRO A 92 12.90 -2.14 -19.29
N GLN A 93 12.15 -1.52 -20.22
CA GLN A 93 12.44 -0.16 -20.66
C GLN A 93 12.02 0.83 -19.56
N ARG A 94 12.98 1.60 -19.04
CA ARG A 94 12.74 2.69 -18.08
C ARG A 94 12.42 4.00 -18.79
N ILE A 95 11.42 4.73 -18.29
CA ILE A 95 10.94 5.99 -18.86
C ILE A 95 10.73 7.00 -17.72
N THR A 96 11.40 8.17 -17.78
CA THR A 96 11.09 9.27 -16.86
C THR A 96 9.80 9.97 -17.32
N LEU A 97 8.75 9.91 -16.51
CA LEU A 97 7.45 10.53 -16.81
C LEU A 97 7.37 11.96 -16.28
N TYR A 98 7.98 12.21 -15.13
CA TYR A 98 8.05 13.51 -14.47
C TYR A 98 9.26 13.56 -13.55
N GLU A 99 9.88 14.73 -13.42
CA GLU A 99 11.06 14.92 -12.58
C GLU A 99 11.17 16.37 -12.11
N THR A 100 11.49 16.51 -10.82
CA THR A 100 11.89 17.75 -10.15
C THR A 100 13.06 17.42 -9.21
N VAL A 101 13.57 18.42 -8.49
CA VAL A 101 14.60 18.21 -7.46
C VAL A 101 14.13 17.27 -6.33
N GLU A 102 12.84 17.31 -5.99
CA GLU A 102 12.28 16.55 -4.87
C GLU A 102 11.57 15.26 -5.30
N TRP A 103 11.02 15.19 -6.52
CA TRP A 103 10.14 14.10 -6.94
C TRP A 103 10.48 13.58 -8.33
N GLN A 104 10.40 12.26 -8.50
CA GLN A 104 10.43 11.62 -9.81
C GLN A 104 9.28 10.62 -9.95
N VAL A 105 8.71 10.55 -11.16
CA VAL A 105 7.75 9.52 -11.56
C VAL A 105 8.37 8.75 -12.70
N ILE A 106 8.61 7.46 -12.49
CA ILE A 106 9.29 6.59 -13.44
C ILE A 106 8.33 5.49 -13.90
N GLY A 107 8.16 5.33 -15.20
CA GLY A 107 7.42 4.23 -15.80
C GLY A 107 8.36 3.15 -16.31
N TYR A 108 7.90 1.90 -16.29
CA TYR A 108 8.58 0.76 -16.86
C TYR A 108 7.69 0.02 -17.87
N ARG A 109 8.29 -0.39 -18.99
CA ARG A 109 7.66 -1.31 -19.95
C ARG A 109 8.40 -2.64 -19.93
N GLU A 110 7.70 -3.68 -19.48
CA GLU A 110 8.16 -5.06 -19.65
C GLU A 110 8.05 -5.47 -21.12
N GLN A 111 8.95 -6.32 -21.58
CA GLN A 111 8.91 -6.86 -22.94
C GLN A 111 7.88 -7.98 -23.09
N GLY A 112 7.59 -8.68 -21.98
CA GLY A 112 6.55 -9.69 -21.89
C GLY A 112 5.87 -9.57 -20.54
N PHE A 113 4.54 -9.55 -20.55
CA PHE A 113 3.73 -9.58 -19.33
C PHE A 113 2.55 -10.50 -19.54
N TRP A 114 2.12 -11.16 -18.46
CA TRP A 114 1.08 -12.19 -18.51
C TRP A 114 -0.30 -11.67 -18.95
N ARG A 115 -0.50 -10.35 -18.87
CA ARG A 115 -1.72 -9.64 -19.23
C ARG A 115 -1.39 -8.51 -20.20
N SER A 116 -2.20 -8.29 -21.23
CA SER A 116 -2.12 -7.03 -21.98
C SER A 116 -2.73 -5.89 -21.15
N SER A 117 -2.27 -4.67 -21.36
CA SER A 117 -2.94 -3.49 -20.78
C SER A 117 -3.00 -2.35 -21.76
N ASP A 118 -4.22 -1.87 -21.95
CA ASP A 118 -4.53 -0.65 -22.69
C ASP A 118 -4.63 0.57 -21.75
N THR A 119 -4.20 0.43 -20.49
CA THR A 119 -4.27 1.50 -19.50
C THR A 119 -3.50 2.73 -19.97
N VAL A 120 -4.19 3.87 -19.98
CA VAL A 120 -3.60 5.16 -20.29
C VAL A 120 -3.01 5.74 -19.01
N VAL A 121 -1.74 6.12 -19.04
CA VAL A 121 -1.08 6.78 -17.92
C VAL A 121 -0.83 8.23 -18.29
N LYS A 122 -1.31 9.17 -17.47
CA LYS A 122 -1.12 10.61 -17.63
C LYS A 122 -0.35 11.18 -16.45
N VAL A 123 0.70 11.93 -16.71
CA VAL A 123 1.48 12.63 -15.68
C VAL A 123 1.77 14.04 -16.18
N GLY A 124 1.08 15.03 -15.61
CA GLY A 124 1.04 16.37 -16.21
C GLY A 124 0.58 16.30 -17.67
N GLU A 125 1.34 16.92 -18.57
CA GLU A 125 1.07 16.91 -20.02
C GLU A 125 1.47 15.59 -20.72
N ARG A 126 2.21 14.71 -20.05
CA ARG A 126 2.72 13.48 -20.66
C ARG A 126 1.68 12.37 -20.61
N THR A 127 1.41 11.76 -21.75
CA THR A 127 0.55 10.57 -21.86
C THR A 127 1.35 9.39 -22.38
N GLU A 128 1.26 8.25 -21.69
CA GLU A 128 1.92 7.01 -22.06
C GLU A 128 0.94 5.82 -22.02
N ARG A 129 1.28 4.78 -22.77
CA ARG A 129 0.59 3.48 -22.77
C ARG A 129 1.59 2.35 -22.56
N ASN A 130 1.06 1.15 -22.34
CA ASN A 130 1.83 -0.09 -22.18
C ASN A 130 2.86 -0.02 -21.04
N LEU A 131 2.59 0.80 -20.01
CA LEU A 131 3.35 0.79 -18.78
C LEU A 131 2.87 -0.38 -17.92
N HIS A 132 3.83 -1.09 -17.34
CA HIS A 132 3.61 -2.27 -16.51
C HIS A 132 3.83 -1.95 -15.04
N LEU A 133 4.64 -0.92 -14.76
CA LEU A 133 4.97 -0.47 -13.42
C LEU A 133 5.21 1.05 -13.46
N ILE A 134 4.67 1.77 -12.49
CA ILE A 134 4.93 3.20 -12.23
C ILE A 134 5.50 3.30 -10.83
N GLN A 135 6.63 4.01 -10.68
CA GLN A 135 7.28 4.28 -9.40
C GLN A 135 7.22 5.76 -9.07
N ILE A 136 6.97 6.06 -7.79
CA ILE A 136 7.12 7.39 -7.22
C ILE A 136 8.36 7.39 -6.35
N TRP A 137 9.28 8.29 -6.68
CA TRP A 137 10.51 8.54 -5.94
C TRP A 137 10.46 9.90 -5.28
N TYR A 138 10.94 9.97 -4.06
CA TYR A 138 11.02 11.19 -3.25
C TYR A 138 12.45 11.40 -2.74
N ARG A 139 12.94 12.64 -2.82
CA ARG A 139 14.24 13.00 -2.26
C ARG A 139 14.11 13.25 -0.75
N PHE A 140 14.80 12.45 0.05
CA PHE A 140 14.86 12.57 1.51
C PHE A 140 16.30 12.37 1.99
N GLN A 141 16.81 13.28 2.83
CA GLN A 141 18.18 13.21 3.39
C GLN A 141 19.26 12.90 2.33
N ASP A 142 19.22 13.65 1.23
CA ASP A 142 20.12 13.53 0.07
C ASP A 142 20.08 12.18 -0.68
N ARG A 143 19.05 11.37 -0.46
CA ARG A 143 18.80 10.11 -1.18
C ARG A 143 17.48 10.17 -1.94
N ALA A 144 17.40 9.43 -3.04
CA ALA A 144 16.14 9.16 -3.71
C ALA A 144 15.53 7.88 -3.13
N GLU A 145 14.38 8.02 -2.48
CA GLU A 145 13.64 6.93 -1.87
C GLU A 145 12.42 6.61 -2.74
N GLU A 146 12.34 5.39 -3.26
CA GLU A 146 11.11 4.90 -3.89
C GLU A 146 10.10 4.64 -2.77
N VAL A 147 8.90 5.23 -2.85
CA VAL A 147 7.92 5.19 -1.74
C VAL A 147 6.60 4.55 -2.14
N LEU A 148 6.30 4.51 -3.44
CA LEU A 148 5.04 4.00 -3.96
C LEU A 148 5.22 3.40 -5.35
N VAL A 149 4.60 2.25 -5.58
CA VAL A 149 4.55 1.56 -6.88
C VAL A 149 3.11 1.28 -7.25
N VAL A 150 2.79 1.41 -8.52
CA VAL A 150 1.50 1.03 -9.11
C VAL A 150 1.75 0.15 -10.33
N TYR A 151 1.01 -0.95 -10.45
CA TYR A 151 1.00 -1.83 -11.61
C TYR A 151 -0.27 -1.55 -12.42
N PRO A 152 -0.21 -0.77 -13.51
CA PRO A 152 -1.43 -0.31 -14.20
C PRO A 152 -2.30 -1.44 -14.75
N GLN A 153 -1.71 -2.61 -15.01
CA GLN A 153 -2.36 -3.69 -15.76
C GLN A 153 -3.30 -4.54 -14.91
N ASP A 154 -2.98 -4.72 -13.63
CA ASP A 154 -3.76 -5.51 -12.67
C ASP A 154 -4.15 -4.72 -11.42
N GLY A 155 -3.72 -3.46 -11.32
CA GLY A 155 -4.15 -2.51 -10.31
C GLY A 155 -3.49 -2.69 -8.96
N TYR A 156 -2.38 -3.45 -8.87
CA TYR A 156 -1.62 -3.63 -7.64
C TYR A 156 -0.90 -2.35 -7.25
N TRP A 157 -0.82 -2.10 -5.95
CA TRP A 157 -0.05 -1.03 -5.35
C TRP A 157 0.89 -1.59 -4.30
N ARG A 158 2.06 -1.00 -4.15
CA ARG A 158 2.96 -1.26 -3.01
C ARG A 158 3.42 0.07 -2.46
N ALA A 159 3.37 0.22 -1.14
CA ALA A 159 3.76 1.44 -0.44
C ALA A 159 4.79 1.10 0.63
N ARG A 160 5.70 2.03 0.93
CA ARG A 160 6.57 1.93 2.10
C ARG A 160 6.87 3.33 2.68
N PRO A 161 7.04 3.45 4.01
CA PRO A 161 7.46 4.71 4.63
C PRO A 161 8.89 5.08 4.24
N LEU A 162 9.34 6.28 4.62
CA LEU A 162 10.75 6.62 4.55
C LEU A 162 11.57 5.69 5.46
N PRO A 163 12.80 5.33 5.08
CA PRO A 163 13.63 4.46 5.91
C PRO A 163 13.87 5.09 7.29
N PRO A 164 13.80 4.31 8.39
CA PRO A 164 14.15 4.81 9.72
C PRO A 164 15.64 5.16 9.77
N SER A 165 16.06 5.97 10.75
CA SER A 165 17.43 6.51 10.81
C SER A 165 18.52 5.45 10.91
N ASN A 166 18.22 4.26 11.43
CA ASN A 166 19.13 3.13 11.54
C ASN A 166 19.27 2.29 10.25
N LEU A 167 18.41 2.51 9.24
CA LEU A 167 18.43 1.77 7.97
C LEU A 167 18.60 2.71 6.77
N ARG A 168 19.35 2.24 5.77
CA ARG A 168 19.57 3.01 4.55
C ARG A 168 18.36 2.98 3.59
N TRP A 169 17.61 1.89 3.62
CA TRP A 169 16.45 1.62 2.76
C TRP A 169 15.56 0.58 3.47
N THR A 170 14.33 0.37 2.98
CA THR A 170 13.40 -0.66 3.46
C THR A 170 12.78 -1.42 2.30
N ALA A 171 12.36 -2.67 2.51
CA ALA A 171 11.72 -3.50 1.50
C ALA A 171 10.24 -3.12 1.30
N TYR A 172 9.69 -3.48 0.14
CA TYR A 172 8.24 -3.68 0.02
C TYR A 172 7.90 -5.09 0.49
N GLY A 173 6.63 -5.32 0.80
CA GLY A 173 6.11 -6.67 0.97
C GLY A 173 4.73 -6.77 0.36
N SER A 174 3.72 -6.52 1.19
CA SER A 174 2.32 -6.59 0.79
C SER A 174 1.96 -5.61 -0.32
N SER A 175 1.03 -6.04 -1.16
CA SER A 175 0.36 -5.22 -2.16
C SER A 175 -1.10 -4.97 -1.79
N PHE A 176 -1.71 -3.93 -2.35
CA PHE A 176 -3.13 -3.67 -2.18
C PHE A 176 -3.79 -3.24 -3.49
N LEU A 177 -5.12 -3.37 -3.52
CA LEU A 177 -5.99 -3.08 -4.65
C LEU A 177 -7.01 -2.01 -4.23
N ILE A 178 -7.28 -1.06 -5.13
CA ILE A 178 -8.25 0.03 -4.92
C ILE A 178 -9.23 0.09 -6.08
N GLY A 179 -10.49 -0.27 -5.85
CA GLY A 179 -11.55 -0.27 -6.86
C GLY A 179 -12.36 -1.56 -6.87
N PRO A 180 -13.19 -1.77 -7.90
CA PRO A 180 -13.95 -3.02 -8.03
C PRO A 180 -12.99 -4.19 -8.24
N VAL A 181 -12.82 -5.01 -7.21
CA VAL A 181 -11.93 -6.18 -7.23
C VAL A 181 -12.65 -7.33 -7.94
N VAL A 182 -12.00 -7.87 -8.96
CA VAL A 182 -12.47 -9.06 -9.69
C VAL A 182 -11.40 -10.15 -9.67
N VAL A 183 -11.80 -11.41 -9.82
CA VAL A 183 -10.87 -12.55 -9.84
C VAL A 183 -10.74 -13.08 -11.27
N GLU A 184 -9.54 -12.97 -11.84
CA GLU A 184 -9.16 -13.54 -13.14
C GLU A 184 -7.87 -14.35 -12.95
N GLY A 185 -8.00 -15.55 -12.38
CA GLY A 185 -6.88 -16.35 -11.87
C GLY A 185 -6.33 -15.83 -10.53
N ARG A 186 -6.15 -14.50 -10.40
CA ARG A 186 -5.85 -13.79 -9.15
C ARG A 186 -6.75 -12.55 -8.99
N PRO A 187 -6.91 -12.01 -7.77
CA PRO A 187 -7.57 -10.73 -7.57
C PRO A 187 -6.86 -9.60 -8.33
N ILE A 188 -7.62 -8.76 -9.03
CA ILE A 188 -7.13 -7.60 -9.78
C ILE A 188 -8.13 -6.45 -9.67
N VAL A 189 -7.69 -5.25 -10.05
CA VAL A 189 -8.57 -4.13 -10.41
C VAL A 189 -8.24 -3.73 -11.84
N LYS A 190 -9.26 -3.72 -12.70
CA LYS A 190 -9.13 -3.23 -14.08
C LYS A 190 -9.15 -1.71 -14.06
N ILE A 191 -8.13 -1.09 -14.62
CA ILE A 191 -8.01 0.36 -14.71
C ILE A 191 -7.95 0.75 -16.19
N SER A 192 -8.73 1.72 -16.62
CA SER A 192 -8.69 2.24 -18.00
C SER A 192 -7.73 3.44 -18.11
N GLN A 193 -7.64 4.26 -17.06
CA GLN A 193 -6.72 5.38 -16.99
C GLN A 193 -6.20 5.59 -15.56
N ILE A 194 -4.91 5.92 -15.46
CA ILE A 194 -4.28 6.47 -14.27
C ILE A 194 -3.78 7.87 -14.63
N ALA A 195 -4.26 8.90 -13.94
CA ALA A 195 -3.66 10.23 -14.00
C ALA A 195 -2.97 10.53 -12.67
N PHE A 196 -1.75 11.06 -12.69
CA PHE A 196 -1.07 11.55 -11.51
C PHE A 196 -0.85 13.06 -11.63
N ASP A 197 -1.35 13.78 -10.64
CA ASP A 197 -1.07 15.20 -10.42
C ASP A 197 0.10 15.34 -9.44
N PRO A 198 1.29 15.75 -9.93
CA PRO A 198 2.45 15.91 -9.07
C PRO A 198 2.34 17.08 -8.10
N GLU A 199 1.47 18.07 -8.31
CA GLU A 199 1.32 19.20 -7.39
C GLU A 199 0.61 18.73 -6.11
N THR A 200 -0.57 18.14 -6.28
CA THR A 200 -1.41 17.66 -5.18
C THR A 200 -1.02 16.28 -4.66
N LYS A 201 -0.11 15.57 -5.34
CA LYS A 201 0.29 14.19 -5.08
C LYS A 201 -0.90 13.23 -5.12
N THR A 202 -1.78 13.44 -6.09
CA THR A 202 -3.04 12.71 -6.21
C THR A 202 -3.07 11.90 -7.49
N PHE A 203 -3.41 10.63 -7.35
CA PHE A 203 -3.77 9.78 -8.47
C PHE A 203 -5.28 9.85 -8.70
N THR A 204 -5.70 9.91 -9.95
CA THR A 204 -7.07 9.66 -10.37
C THR A 204 -7.10 8.36 -11.17
N LEU A 205 -7.82 7.37 -10.65
CA LEU A 205 -8.06 6.09 -11.30
C LEU A 205 -9.41 6.14 -12.00
N THR A 206 -9.46 5.76 -13.26
CA THR A 206 -10.72 5.57 -14.01
C THR A 206 -10.90 4.08 -14.28
N TYR A 207 -12.10 3.58 -14.01
CA TYR A 207 -12.44 2.17 -14.20
C TYR A 207 -13.22 1.97 -15.52
N PRO A 208 -13.30 0.74 -16.06
CA PRO A 208 -14.00 0.48 -17.33
C PRO A 208 -15.49 0.84 -17.35
N ASP A 209 -16.15 0.85 -16.20
CA ASP A 209 -17.56 1.23 -16.04
C ASP A 209 -17.78 2.76 -15.96
N GLY A 210 -16.71 3.55 -16.12
CA GLY A 210 -16.75 5.01 -15.99
C GLY A 210 -16.86 5.50 -14.54
N ASN A 211 -16.70 4.63 -13.53
CA ASN A 211 -16.47 5.08 -12.16
C ASN A 211 -15.00 5.50 -11.99
N SER A 212 -14.69 6.18 -10.89
CA SER A 212 -13.34 6.65 -10.59
C SER A 212 -13.04 6.68 -9.10
N ALA A 213 -11.75 6.73 -8.78
CA ALA A 213 -11.23 6.98 -7.45
C ALA A 213 -10.14 8.04 -7.49
N THR A 214 -10.06 8.87 -6.44
CA THR A 214 -8.85 9.63 -6.13
C THR A 214 -8.08 8.91 -5.03
N VAL A 215 -6.76 8.84 -5.17
CA VAL A 215 -5.83 8.28 -4.18
C VAL A 215 -4.76 9.31 -3.93
N ARG A 216 -4.77 9.93 -2.76
CA ARG A 216 -3.86 11.02 -2.41
C ARG A 216 -2.80 10.55 -1.43
N LEU A 217 -1.53 10.83 -1.74
CA LEU A 217 -0.45 10.69 -0.76
C LEU A 217 -0.59 11.79 0.29
N SER A 218 -1.13 11.44 1.46
CA SER A 218 -1.45 12.41 2.52
C SER A 218 -0.45 12.38 3.67
N THR A 219 0.31 11.30 3.83
CA THR A 219 1.38 11.22 4.83
C THR A 219 2.59 10.50 4.25
N LEU A 220 3.78 11.02 4.50
CA LEU A 220 5.04 10.34 4.22
C LEU A 220 6.09 10.79 5.23
N ASN A 221 6.47 9.89 6.13
CA ASN A 221 7.51 10.13 7.12
C ASN A 221 8.26 8.82 7.43
N GLN A 222 9.16 8.87 8.41
CA GLN A 222 9.93 7.69 8.84
C GLN A 222 9.13 6.69 9.71
N GLU A 223 7.83 6.87 9.91
CA GLU A 223 6.94 5.96 10.64
C GLU A 223 5.95 5.26 9.71
N LEU A 224 5.30 6.02 8.83
CA LEU A 224 4.28 5.54 7.91
C LEU A 224 4.22 6.30 6.57
N LEU A 225 3.66 5.63 5.57
CA LEU A 225 3.08 6.23 4.38
C LEU A 225 1.56 6.09 4.44
N GLY A 226 0.84 7.19 4.27
CA GLY A 226 -0.62 7.25 4.30
C GLY A 226 -1.22 7.66 2.96
N LEU A 227 -2.23 6.90 2.51
CA LEU A 227 -3.02 7.17 1.31
C LEU A 227 -4.47 7.39 1.69
N ASP A 228 -5.04 8.53 1.31
CA ASP A 228 -6.48 8.77 1.44
C ASP A 228 -7.16 8.46 0.11
N VAL A 229 -8.17 7.59 0.16
CA VAL A 229 -8.90 7.11 -1.01
C VAL A 229 -10.31 7.66 -1.00
N THR A 230 -10.80 8.13 -2.15
CA THR A 230 -12.19 8.55 -2.35
C THR A 230 -12.73 8.06 -3.67
N PHE A 231 -13.84 7.32 -3.65
CA PHE A 231 -14.57 6.91 -4.84
C PHE A 231 -15.59 7.97 -5.26
N ALA A 232 -15.69 8.22 -6.57
CA ALA A 232 -16.74 9.07 -7.13
C ALA A 232 -18.13 8.48 -6.81
N ARG A 233 -18.30 7.17 -7.03
CA ARG A 233 -19.48 6.39 -6.63
C ARG A 233 -19.06 5.15 -5.83
N PRO A 234 -19.86 4.71 -4.84
CA PRO A 234 -19.53 3.52 -4.07
C PRO A 234 -19.46 2.27 -4.96
N ILE A 235 -18.64 1.29 -4.57
CA ILE A 235 -18.56 -0.01 -5.23
C ILE A 235 -19.57 -0.94 -4.59
N THR A 236 -20.62 -1.31 -5.33
CA THR A 236 -21.72 -2.14 -4.82
C THR A 236 -21.63 -3.60 -5.24
N THR A 237 -20.82 -3.92 -6.25
CA THR A 237 -20.66 -5.28 -6.79
C THR A 237 -19.32 -5.88 -6.37
N GLY A 238 -19.24 -6.34 -5.13
CA GLY A 238 -18.07 -7.04 -4.58
C GLY A 238 -17.14 -6.17 -3.73
N PRO A 239 -15.88 -6.60 -3.51
CA PRO A 239 -14.93 -5.85 -2.70
C PRO A 239 -14.50 -4.54 -3.38
N PHE A 240 -14.42 -3.46 -2.59
CA PHE A 240 -13.90 -2.16 -3.03
C PHE A 240 -12.38 -2.04 -2.86
N ALA A 241 -11.79 -2.94 -2.08
CA ALA A 241 -10.36 -3.03 -1.87
C ALA A 241 -9.98 -4.47 -1.49
N ALA A 242 -8.71 -4.80 -1.69
CA ALA A 242 -8.15 -6.04 -1.18
C ALA A 242 -6.67 -5.87 -0.83
N LEU A 243 -6.21 -6.60 0.19
CA LEU A 243 -4.80 -6.81 0.48
C LEU A 243 -4.35 -8.12 -0.17
N ARG A 244 -3.16 -8.10 -0.77
CA ARG A 244 -2.45 -9.26 -1.30
C ARG A 244 -1.07 -9.34 -0.64
N SER A 245 -0.68 -10.51 -0.18
CA SER A 245 0.59 -10.70 0.50
C SER A 245 1.01 -12.16 0.41
N MET A 246 2.13 -12.51 1.05
CA MET A 246 2.63 -13.87 1.12
C MET A 246 2.78 -14.37 2.57
N TYR A 247 2.51 -15.66 2.76
CA TYR A 247 2.72 -16.41 4.00
C TYR A 247 3.13 -17.85 3.69
N VAL A 248 4.30 -18.27 4.20
CA VAL A 248 4.72 -19.67 4.23
C VAL A 248 4.74 -20.17 5.68
N THR A 249 5.41 -19.43 6.57
CA THR A 249 5.42 -19.65 8.02
C THR A 249 5.49 -18.31 8.75
N GLU A 250 5.28 -18.30 10.07
CA GLU A 250 5.37 -17.08 10.91
C GLU A 250 6.66 -16.28 10.69
N PHE A 251 7.79 -16.95 10.42
CA PHE A 251 9.10 -16.33 10.20
C PHE A 251 9.48 -16.21 8.71
N ASN A 252 8.61 -16.61 7.79
CA ASN A 252 8.78 -16.46 6.35
C ASN A 252 7.46 -15.97 5.73
N ALA A 253 7.20 -14.69 5.93
CA ALA A 253 5.95 -14.02 5.58
C ALA A 253 6.15 -12.52 5.37
N ASP A 254 5.28 -11.92 4.57
CA ASP A 254 5.08 -10.48 4.51
C ASP A 254 3.89 -10.09 5.39
N VAL A 255 2.92 -11.02 5.59
CA VAL A 255 1.85 -10.94 6.58
C VAL A 255 1.69 -12.29 7.27
N ALA A 256 1.73 -12.30 8.60
CA ALA A 256 1.51 -13.50 9.43
C ALA A 256 0.31 -13.36 10.37
N ARG A 257 -0.02 -12.12 10.74
CA ARG A 257 -1.08 -11.79 11.70
C ARG A 257 -2.07 -10.82 11.10
N ILE A 258 -3.28 -10.89 11.63
CA ILE A 258 -4.35 -9.95 11.37
C ILE A 258 -4.93 -9.50 12.70
N ALA A 259 -5.22 -8.21 12.81
CA ALA A 259 -6.01 -7.64 13.87
C ALA A 259 -7.17 -6.86 13.26
N VAL A 260 -8.37 -7.02 13.81
CA VAL A 260 -9.56 -6.28 13.38
C VAL A 260 -10.20 -5.59 14.57
N ARG A 261 -10.68 -4.37 14.36
CA ARG A 261 -11.50 -3.69 15.34
C ARG A 261 -12.95 -3.74 14.90
N GLU A 262 -13.71 -4.63 15.52
CA GLU A 262 -15.13 -4.78 15.22
C GLU A 262 -15.92 -3.58 15.74
N LYS A 263 -17.04 -3.26 15.09
CA LYS A 263 -17.86 -2.12 15.51
C LYS A 263 -18.32 -2.32 16.95
N ASP A 264 -18.21 -1.26 17.76
CA ASP A 264 -18.58 -1.24 19.18
C ASP A 264 -17.78 -2.22 20.08
N ALA A 265 -16.74 -2.86 19.55
CA ALA A 265 -15.89 -3.76 20.33
C ALA A 265 -14.98 -2.99 21.30
N ALA A 266 -14.77 -3.56 22.49
CA ALA A 266 -13.91 -2.97 23.52
C ALA A 266 -12.41 -3.01 23.18
N GLY A 267 -12.02 -3.77 22.15
CA GLY A 267 -10.63 -3.94 21.77
C GLY A 267 -10.47 -4.64 20.41
N TRP A 268 -9.22 -4.84 20.02
CA TRP A 268 -8.87 -5.53 18.78
C TRP A 268 -8.97 -7.05 18.96
N ARG A 269 -9.50 -7.74 17.94
CA ARG A 269 -9.43 -9.19 17.80
C ARG A 269 -8.21 -9.54 16.95
N GLU A 270 -7.26 -10.26 17.54
CA GLU A 270 -5.99 -10.65 16.91
C GLU A 270 -5.93 -12.15 16.65
N GLU A 271 -5.54 -12.54 15.42
CA GLU A 271 -5.49 -13.95 15.00
C GLU A 271 -4.33 -14.22 14.01
N PRO A 272 -3.87 -15.49 13.89
CA PRO A 272 -3.04 -15.91 12.75
C PRO A 272 -3.79 -15.72 11.43
N VAL A 273 -3.13 -15.16 10.42
CA VAL A 273 -3.78 -14.82 9.14
C VAL A 273 -4.39 -16.04 8.45
N MET A 274 -3.76 -17.22 8.51
CA MET A 274 -4.31 -18.44 7.89
C MET A 274 -5.51 -19.02 8.64
N GLY A 275 -5.63 -18.72 9.94
CA GLY A 275 -6.76 -19.14 10.79
C GLY A 275 -7.99 -18.24 10.62
N PHE A 276 -7.76 -16.94 10.43
CA PHE A 276 -8.82 -15.94 10.29
C PHE A 276 -9.73 -16.22 9.09
N LYS A 277 -11.05 -16.09 9.28
CA LYS A 277 -12.04 -16.32 8.21
C LYS A 277 -12.75 -15.06 7.74
N ARG A 278 -13.32 -14.32 8.69
CA ARG A 278 -14.09 -13.10 8.42
C ARG A 278 -14.23 -12.22 9.65
N ALA A 279 -14.54 -10.95 9.41
CA ALA A 279 -14.95 -9.98 10.41
C ALA A 279 -15.90 -8.96 9.80
N GLU A 280 -16.62 -8.24 10.65
CA GLU A 280 -17.29 -6.99 10.30
C GLU A 280 -16.68 -5.89 11.15
N ALA A 281 -15.81 -5.07 10.55
CA ALA A 281 -14.87 -4.24 11.30
C ALA A 281 -14.68 -2.84 10.71
N THR A 282 -14.33 -1.89 11.57
CA THR A 282 -14.07 -0.49 11.22
C THR A 282 -12.59 -0.23 10.91
N ASP A 283 -11.72 -1.16 11.31
CA ASP A 283 -10.29 -1.11 11.05
C ASP A 283 -9.73 -2.53 10.86
N LEU A 284 -8.71 -2.62 10.01
CA LEU A 284 -7.93 -3.81 9.72
C LEU A 284 -6.45 -3.47 9.86
N TRP A 285 -5.70 -4.22 10.64
CA TRP A 285 -4.24 -4.29 10.58
C TRP A 285 -3.84 -5.68 10.11
N ALA A 286 -2.90 -5.75 9.18
CA ALA A 286 -2.33 -6.99 8.67
C ALA A 286 -0.81 -6.85 8.61
N GLY A 287 -0.09 -7.71 9.33
CA GLY A 287 1.32 -7.50 9.56
C GLY A 287 2.02 -8.64 10.26
N ARG A 288 3.11 -8.30 10.96
CA ARG A 288 4.02 -9.27 11.59
C ARG A 288 4.45 -8.82 12.98
N LEU A 289 4.57 -9.79 13.89
CA LEU A 289 5.09 -9.57 15.24
C LEU A 289 6.55 -10.04 15.40
N VAL A 290 7.08 -10.75 14.41
CA VAL A 290 8.46 -11.28 14.41
C VAL A 290 9.16 -10.96 13.09
N PRO A 291 10.49 -10.77 13.09
CA PRO A 291 11.24 -10.53 11.86
C PRO A 291 11.13 -11.70 10.87
N SER A 292 10.75 -11.40 9.63
CA SER A 292 10.70 -12.37 8.54
C SER A 292 12.06 -12.58 7.89
N ARG A 293 12.29 -13.78 7.33
CA ARG A 293 13.43 -14.08 6.45
C ARG A 293 13.27 -13.50 5.05
N HIS A 294 12.05 -13.14 4.66
CA HIS A 294 11.67 -12.52 3.40
C HIS A 294 11.14 -11.11 3.67
N ASN A 295 11.70 -10.10 2.99
CA ASN A 295 11.36 -8.68 3.14
C ASN A 295 11.25 -8.25 4.62
N THR A 296 12.35 -8.37 5.37
CA THR A 296 12.35 -8.23 6.84
C THR A 296 11.75 -6.91 7.32
N SER A 297 12.09 -5.80 6.66
CA SER A 297 11.59 -4.45 6.98
C SER A 297 10.27 -4.07 6.32
N ALA A 298 9.66 -4.95 5.51
CA ALA A 298 8.42 -4.60 4.81
C ALA A 298 7.33 -4.09 5.76
N PRO A 299 6.54 -3.10 5.31
CA PRO A 299 5.56 -2.48 6.19
C PRO A 299 4.38 -3.40 6.48
N ASP A 300 3.83 -3.22 7.68
CA ASP A 300 2.50 -3.69 8.00
C ASP A 300 1.46 -2.77 7.33
N MET A 301 0.29 -3.31 7.02
CA MET A 301 -0.76 -2.59 6.30
C MET A 301 -1.97 -2.36 7.20
N VAL A 302 -2.47 -1.12 7.22
CA VAL A 302 -3.70 -0.74 7.91
C VAL A 302 -4.72 -0.20 6.92
N PHE A 303 -5.96 -0.66 7.04
CA PHE A 303 -7.12 -0.08 6.36
C PHE A 303 -8.09 0.43 7.42
N ASN A 304 -8.40 1.72 7.38
CA ASN A 304 -9.22 2.36 8.39
C ASN A 304 -10.02 3.53 7.83
N ALA A 305 -10.73 4.23 8.73
CA ALA A 305 -11.49 5.43 8.42
C ALA A 305 -12.52 5.25 7.28
N PHE A 306 -13.15 4.08 7.19
CA PHE A 306 -14.21 3.80 6.22
C PHE A 306 -15.40 4.73 6.45
N ARG A 307 -15.85 5.43 5.41
CA ARG A 307 -16.89 6.46 5.49
C ARG A 307 -17.81 6.45 4.27
N PRO A 308 -19.08 6.86 4.44
CA PRO A 308 -20.01 7.01 3.33
C PRO A 308 -19.69 8.23 2.46
N ASP A 309 -18.93 9.18 3.01
CA ASP A 309 -18.56 10.42 2.34
C ASP A 309 -17.10 10.80 2.62
N PRO A 310 -16.43 11.48 1.68
CA PRO A 310 -15.07 11.93 1.87
C PRO A 310 -14.98 12.96 3.00
N PRO A 311 -13.96 12.86 3.87
CA PRO A 311 -13.67 13.92 4.83
C PRO A 311 -13.21 15.19 4.11
N ALA A 312 -13.22 16.32 4.83
CA ALA A 312 -12.57 17.53 4.33
C ALA A 312 -11.08 17.25 4.06
N ALA A 313 -10.56 17.78 2.95
CA ALA A 313 -9.17 17.59 2.57
C ALA A 313 -8.25 18.28 3.60
N ALA A 314 -7.37 17.51 4.23
CA ALA A 314 -6.31 18.05 5.07
C ALA A 314 -5.04 18.34 4.22
N PRO A 315 -4.15 19.24 4.66
CA PRO A 315 -2.81 19.37 4.07
C PRO A 315 -2.04 18.04 4.16
N ALA A 316 -1.24 17.74 3.13
CA ALA A 316 -0.39 16.55 3.17
C ALA A 316 0.76 16.76 4.17
N ALA A 317 1.02 15.77 5.02
CA ALA A 317 2.11 15.75 5.97
C ALA A 317 3.28 14.93 5.41
N ILE A 318 4.12 15.58 4.59
CA ILE A 318 5.30 14.97 3.98
C ILE A 318 6.55 15.53 4.67
N GLN A 319 7.30 14.64 5.32
CA GLN A 319 8.57 14.95 5.96
C GLN A 319 9.62 15.26 4.90
N ARG A 320 10.38 16.34 5.12
CA ARG A 320 11.50 16.77 4.28
C ARG A 320 12.83 16.37 4.89
#